data_AF-A0A811KGA6-F1
#
_entry.id   AF-A0A811KGA6-F1
#
_cell.length_a   1.000
_cell.length_b   1.000
_cell.length_c   1.000
_cell.angle_alpha   90.00
_cell.angle_beta   90.00
_cell.angle_gamma   90.00
#
_symmetry.space_group_name_H-M   'P 1'
#
loop_
_entity.id
_entity.type
_entity.pdbx_description
1 polymer ?
#
loop_
_entity_poly.entity_id
_entity_poly.type
_entity_poly.pdbx_seq_one_letter_code
_entity_poly.pdbx_strand_id
1 'polypeptide(L)'
;MVYISAAPSHNLQCYHGKKNRDGDCECEPEFAGQLCERKKHCAGFERHFNYSCITCETGWTGQECDFIDCGTHGIPTSAIECQCTAPYSGPICDKLKTTDVYLYYNSKIYSMGPIGVLSIVPMIIILLGCKHLAEKRQVYRVTKALKKDHDIEPSQVRSFLKGY
;
A
#
# COMPACT_ATOMS: atom_id res chain seq x y z
N MET A 1 24.97 16.26 -55.12
CA MET A 1 25.23 14.88 -54.67
C MET A 1 24.67 14.74 -53.27
N VAL A 2 23.58 13.98 -53.12
CA VAL A 2 22.93 13.75 -51.83
C VAL A 2 23.61 12.53 -51.21
N TYR A 3 24.26 12.71 -50.07
CA TYR A 3 24.79 11.59 -49.29
C TYR A 3 23.61 10.91 -48.58
N ILE A 4 23.21 9.74 -49.09
CA ILE A 4 22.36 8.83 -48.34
C ILE A 4 23.29 8.13 -47.34
N SER A 5 23.37 8.67 -46.13
CA SER A 5 23.98 7.97 -45.00
C SER A 5 23.09 6.76 -44.66
N ALA A 6 23.51 5.58 -45.11
CA ALA A 6 22.97 4.32 -44.63
C ALA A 6 23.15 4.26 -43.11
N ALA A 7 22.04 4.20 -42.38
CA ALA A 7 22.04 4.01 -40.93
C ALA A 7 22.79 2.71 -40.60
N PRO A 8 23.54 2.66 -39.48
CA PRO A 8 24.31 1.50 -39.12
C PRO A 8 23.36 0.32 -38.91
N SER A 9 23.63 -0.79 -39.61
CA SER A 9 22.98 -2.08 -39.41
C SER A 9 23.37 -2.61 -38.02
N HIS A 10 22.77 -2.04 -36.98
CA HIS A 10 22.67 -2.69 -35.68
C HIS A 10 21.95 -4.01 -35.96
N ASN A 11 22.58 -5.13 -35.63
CA ASN A 11 21.96 -6.44 -35.74
C ASN A 11 20.77 -6.47 -34.77
N LEU A 12 19.60 -6.02 -35.23
CA LEU A 12 18.37 -5.95 -34.46
C LEU A 12 18.09 -7.36 -33.95
N GLN A 13 18.23 -7.64 -32.66
CA GLN A 13 17.98 -8.98 -32.15
C GLN A 13 16.59 -9.01 -31.53
N CYS A 14 15.70 -9.81 -32.10
CA CYS A 14 14.41 -10.11 -31.50
C CYS A 14 14.64 -11.14 -30.40
N TYR A 15 14.26 -10.84 -29.15
CA TYR A 15 14.48 -11.74 -28.02
C TYR A 15 13.51 -12.92 -28.04
N HIS A 16 12.21 -12.62 -28.21
CA HIS A 16 11.12 -13.60 -28.25
C HIS A 16 10.26 -13.40 -29.50
N GLY A 17 10.86 -13.60 -30.67
CA GLY A 17 10.19 -13.38 -31.94
C GLY A 17 11.10 -13.62 -33.14
N LYS A 18 10.57 -13.32 -34.33
CA LYS A 18 11.29 -13.47 -35.60
C LYS A 18 11.28 -12.15 -36.35
N LYS A 19 12.32 -11.90 -37.13
CA LYS A 19 12.34 -10.75 -38.05
C LYS A 19 11.36 -10.98 -39.19
N ASN A 20 10.52 -9.99 -39.45
CA ASN A 20 9.70 -9.94 -40.64
C ASN A 20 10.52 -9.42 -41.85
N ARG A 21 9.95 -9.46 -43.05
CA ARG A 21 10.57 -9.03 -44.32
C ARG A 21 11.02 -7.57 -44.31
N ASP A 22 10.34 -6.72 -43.54
CA ASP A 22 10.63 -5.30 -43.40
C ASP A 22 11.75 -5.01 -42.38
N GLY A 23 12.21 -6.04 -41.67
CA GLY A 23 13.27 -5.93 -40.66
C GLY A 23 12.77 -5.75 -39.23
N ASP A 24 11.48 -5.51 -39.02
CA ASP A 24 10.85 -5.42 -37.68
C ASP A 24 10.70 -6.79 -37.00
N CYS A 25 10.59 -6.79 -35.67
CA CYS A 25 10.35 -8.00 -34.90
C CYS A 25 8.86 -8.34 -34.80
N GLU A 26 8.49 -9.51 -35.29
CA GLU A 26 7.19 -10.14 -35.06
C GLU A 26 7.29 -10.99 -33.79
N CYS A 27 6.61 -10.56 -32.74
CA CYS A 27 6.70 -11.16 -31.41
C CYS A 27 5.87 -12.43 -31.27
N GLU A 28 6.37 -13.33 -30.43
CA GLU A 28 5.59 -14.47 -29.97
C GLU A 28 4.34 -14.00 -29.19
N PRO A 29 3.25 -14.79 -29.14
CA PRO A 29 1.97 -14.35 -28.57
C PRO A 29 2.04 -13.84 -27.12
N GLU A 30 2.98 -14.36 -26.32
CA GLU A 30 3.17 -13.99 -24.91
C GLU A 30 4.13 -12.81 -24.68
N PHE A 31 4.68 -12.22 -25.75
CA PHE A 31 5.69 -11.16 -25.66
C PHE A 31 5.31 -9.91 -26.45
N ALA A 32 5.79 -8.76 -25.99
CA ALA A 32 5.53 -7.44 -26.54
C ALA A 32 6.79 -6.58 -26.48
N GLY A 33 6.74 -5.42 -27.15
CA GLY A 33 7.86 -4.50 -27.29
C GLY A 33 8.48 -4.54 -28.69
N GLN A 34 9.33 -3.57 -28.97
CA GLN A 34 9.93 -3.41 -30.30
C GLN A 34 10.89 -4.55 -30.64
N LEU A 35 11.50 -5.16 -29.62
CA LEU A 35 12.40 -6.30 -29.74
C LEU A 35 11.82 -7.56 -29.09
N CYS A 36 10.53 -7.54 -28.74
CA CYS A 36 9.85 -8.63 -28.03
C CYS A 36 10.51 -8.95 -26.68
N GLU A 37 10.95 -7.92 -25.97
CA GLU A 37 11.72 -8.03 -24.73
C GLU A 37 10.83 -8.09 -23.47
N ARG A 38 9.55 -7.72 -23.57
CA ARG A 38 8.63 -7.68 -22.44
C ARG A 38 7.62 -8.82 -22.50
N LYS A 39 7.32 -9.41 -21.35
CA LYS A 39 6.29 -10.46 -21.23
C LYS A 39 4.92 -9.82 -21.04
N LYS A 40 3.90 -10.35 -21.70
CA LYS A 40 2.50 -9.96 -21.52
C LYS A 40 1.92 -10.61 -20.27
N HIS A 41 1.16 -9.84 -19.50
CA HIS A 41 0.46 -10.29 -18.29
C HIS A 41 -1.05 -10.20 -18.50
N CYS A 42 -1.56 -11.05 -19.38
CA CYS A 42 -3.00 -11.09 -19.65
C CYS A 42 -3.72 -11.97 -18.63
N ALA A 43 -4.90 -11.54 -18.19
CA ALA A 43 -5.77 -12.35 -17.35
C ALA A 43 -6.34 -13.54 -18.17
N GLY A 44 -6.03 -14.77 -17.73
CA GLY A 44 -6.51 -15.99 -18.37
C GLY A 44 -5.93 -16.25 -19.76
N PHE A 45 -6.59 -17.16 -20.51
CA PHE A 45 -6.10 -17.66 -21.80
C PHE A 45 -6.73 -16.99 -23.02
N GLU A 46 -7.81 -16.21 -22.84
CA GLU A 46 -8.52 -15.59 -23.96
C GLU A 46 -7.75 -14.38 -24.53
N ARG A 47 -7.72 -14.26 -25.86
CA ARG A 47 -7.00 -13.20 -26.59
C ARG A 47 -7.84 -12.65 -27.72
N HIS A 48 -7.56 -11.40 -28.11
CA HIS A 48 -8.04 -10.86 -29.36
C HIS A 48 -7.38 -11.56 -30.56
N PHE A 49 -7.94 -11.40 -31.76
CA PHE A 49 -7.42 -12.04 -32.99
C PHE A 49 -5.98 -11.64 -33.35
N ASN A 50 -5.52 -10.47 -32.88
CA ASN A 50 -4.15 -9.98 -33.02
C ASN A 50 -3.23 -10.46 -31.88
N TYR A 51 -3.68 -11.43 -31.07
CA TYR A 51 -2.97 -11.93 -29.88
C TYR A 51 -2.75 -10.91 -28.76
N SER A 52 -3.47 -9.78 -28.77
CA SER A 52 -3.48 -8.85 -27.62
C SER A 52 -4.37 -9.37 -26.51
N CYS A 53 -4.07 -8.95 -25.27
CA CYS A 53 -4.85 -9.34 -24.10
C CYS A 53 -6.26 -8.73 -24.17
N ILE A 54 -7.29 -9.51 -23.80
CA ILE A 54 -8.65 -8.97 -23.60
C ILE A 54 -8.71 -8.18 -22.28
N THR A 55 -8.01 -8.67 -21.26
CA THR A 55 -7.96 -8.06 -19.93
C THR A 55 -6.57 -8.33 -19.34
N CYS A 56 -6.05 -7.38 -18.57
CA CYS A 56 -4.77 -7.53 -17.87
C CYS A 56 -4.94 -8.24 -16.53
N GLU A 57 -3.89 -8.96 -16.11
CA GLU A 57 -3.76 -9.43 -14.74
C GLU A 57 -3.76 -8.23 -13.77
N THR A 58 -4.16 -8.48 -12.52
CA THR A 58 -4.13 -7.43 -11.49
C THR A 58 -2.71 -6.90 -11.32
N GLY A 59 -2.55 -5.57 -11.42
CA GLY A 59 -1.25 -4.93 -11.33
C GLY A 59 -0.53 -4.73 -12.66
N TRP A 60 -1.19 -4.97 -13.78
CA TRP A 60 -0.65 -4.76 -15.12
C TRP A 60 -1.59 -3.92 -15.98
N THR A 61 -1.02 -3.17 -16.92
CA THR A 61 -1.71 -2.20 -17.77
C THR A 61 -1.06 -2.09 -19.16
N GLY A 62 -1.67 -1.30 -20.02
CA GLY A 62 -1.28 -1.15 -21.43
C GLY A 62 -2.07 -2.08 -22.36
N GLN A 63 -1.96 -1.83 -23.67
CA GLN A 63 -2.69 -2.60 -24.69
C GLN A 63 -2.28 -4.08 -24.70
N GLU A 64 -1.01 -4.36 -24.42
CA GLU A 64 -0.45 -5.72 -24.37
C GLU A 64 -0.25 -6.22 -22.93
N CYS A 65 -0.75 -5.48 -21.93
CA CYS A 65 -0.57 -5.78 -20.50
C CYS A 65 0.89 -6.04 -20.12
N ASP A 66 1.81 -5.27 -20.71
CA ASP A 66 3.26 -5.42 -20.60
C ASP A 66 3.92 -4.36 -19.70
N PHE A 67 3.11 -3.47 -19.11
CA PHE A 67 3.54 -2.46 -18.15
C PHE A 67 2.92 -2.69 -16.79
N ILE A 68 3.71 -2.53 -15.74
CA ILE A 68 3.24 -2.60 -14.37
C ILE A 68 2.33 -1.40 -14.04
N ASP A 69 1.25 -1.66 -13.32
CA ASP A 69 0.38 -0.64 -12.73
C ASP A 69 0.70 -0.48 -11.25
N CYS A 70 1.32 0.65 -10.89
CA CYS A 70 1.69 0.97 -9.50
C CYS A 70 0.53 1.54 -8.66
N GLY A 71 -0.68 1.60 -9.22
CA GLY A 71 -1.85 2.16 -8.57
C GLY A 71 -1.69 3.64 -8.21
N THR A 72 -2.32 4.06 -7.11
CA THR A 72 -2.30 5.46 -6.65
C THR A 72 -1.19 5.76 -5.63
N HIS A 73 -0.44 4.73 -5.23
CA HIS A 73 0.54 4.81 -4.14
C HIS A 73 1.98 4.61 -4.59
N GLY A 74 2.23 4.45 -5.89
CA GLY A 74 3.57 4.36 -6.44
C GLY A 74 3.69 5.02 -7.80
N ILE A 75 4.93 5.18 -8.23
CA ILE A 75 5.27 5.63 -9.59
C ILE A 75 6.10 4.54 -10.29
N PRO A 76 5.87 4.28 -11.58
CA PRO A 76 6.65 3.30 -12.32
C PRO A 76 8.07 3.83 -12.55
N THR A 77 9.08 3.05 -12.16
CA THR A 77 10.50 3.34 -12.44
C THR A 77 10.98 2.66 -13.71
N SER A 78 10.34 1.54 -14.07
CA SER A 78 10.55 0.80 -15.30
C SER A 78 9.23 0.16 -15.77
N ALA A 79 9.26 -0.62 -16.84
CA ALA A 79 8.08 -1.35 -17.30
C ALA A 79 7.58 -2.41 -16.31
N ILE A 80 8.41 -2.86 -15.35
CA ILE A 80 8.08 -3.97 -14.44
C ILE A 80 8.28 -3.64 -12.95
N GLU A 81 8.67 -2.41 -12.63
CA GLU A 81 9.02 -2.03 -11.26
C GLU A 81 8.36 -0.71 -10.84
N CYS A 82 7.90 -0.69 -9.60
CA CYS A 82 7.26 0.45 -8.96
C CYS A 82 8.10 0.97 -7.79
N GLN A 83 8.21 2.29 -7.70
CA GLN A 83 8.67 2.97 -6.49
C GLN A 83 7.46 3.39 -5.66
N CYS A 84 7.30 2.78 -4.49
CA CYS A 84 6.19 3.04 -3.59
C CYS A 84 6.39 4.26 -2.70
N THR A 85 5.29 4.96 -2.43
CA THR A 85 5.22 6.06 -1.49
C THR A 85 5.01 5.50 -0.09
N ALA A 86 5.87 5.84 0.87
CA ALA A 86 5.71 5.36 2.24
C ALA A 86 4.35 5.84 2.83
N PRO A 87 3.63 4.99 3.59
CA PRO A 87 4.03 3.68 4.13
C PRO A 87 3.65 2.45 3.27
N TYR A 88 3.26 2.64 2.01
CA TYR A 88 2.84 1.54 1.14
C TYR A 88 4.03 0.73 0.63
N SER A 89 3.83 -0.57 0.41
CA SER A 89 4.84 -1.51 -0.06
C SER A 89 4.24 -2.59 -0.97
N GLY A 90 5.09 -3.49 -1.49
CA GLY A 90 4.69 -4.54 -2.44
C GLY A 90 5.06 -4.21 -3.89
N PRO A 91 4.91 -5.16 -4.81
CA PRO A 91 5.34 -5.00 -6.20
C PRO A 91 4.55 -3.90 -6.94
N ILE A 92 3.29 -3.68 -6.56
CA ILE A 92 2.39 -2.67 -7.14
C ILE A 92 1.92 -1.63 -6.11
N CYS A 93 2.61 -1.53 -4.97
CA CYS A 93 2.34 -0.54 -3.92
C CYS A 93 0.93 -0.60 -3.29
N ASP A 94 0.32 -1.77 -3.28
CA ASP A 94 -1.03 -2.03 -2.75
C ASP A 94 -1.04 -2.50 -1.29
N LYS A 95 0.12 -2.89 -0.75
CA LYS A 95 0.22 -3.47 0.60
C LYS A 95 0.47 -2.40 1.64
N LEU A 96 -0.32 -2.43 2.69
CA LEU A 96 -0.13 -1.61 3.88
C LEU A 96 0.14 -2.51 5.08
N LYS A 97 1.42 -2.77 5.36
CA LYS A 97 1.82 -3.60 6.51
C LYS A 97 1.81 -2.75 7.78
N THR A 98 1.26 -3.30 8.86
CA THR A 98 1.23 -2.63 10.18
C THR A 98 2.63 -2.23 10.65
N THR A 99 3.63 -3.06 10.39
CA THR A 99 5.04 -2.76 10.68
C THR A 99 5.54 -1.50 9.97
N ASP A 100 5.24 -1.37 8.68
CA ASP A 100 5.70 -0.27 7.84
C ASP A 100 4.98 1.03 8.23
N VAL A 101 3.69 0.93 8.56
CA VAL A 101 2.90 2.02 9.13
C VAL A 101 3.48 2.50 10.45
N TYR A 102 3.76 1.60 11.39
CA TYR A 102 4.33 1.98 12.69
C TYR A 102 5.71 2.61 12.53
N LEU A 103 6.59 2.03 11.71
CA LEU A 103 7.91 2.59 11.44
C LEU A 103 7.81 3.99 10.80
N TYR A 104 6.92 4.16 9.82
CA TYR A 104 6.70 5.46 9.17
C TYR A 104 6.19 6.52 10.15
N TYR A 105 5.15 6.22 10.93
CA TYR A 105 4.62 7.20 11.88
C TYR A 105 5.57 7.47 13.04
N ASN A 106 6.25 6.45 13.57
CA ASN A 106 7.25 6.65 14.61
C ASN A 106 8.38 7.54 14.09
N SER A 107 8.99 7.23 12.95
CA SER A 107 10.04 8.05 12.35
C SER A 107 9.57 9.48 12.05
N LYS A 108 8.34 9.64 11.55
CA LYS A 108 7.75 10.96 11.28
C LYS A 108 7.52 11.77 12.55
N ILE A 109 7.00 11.15 13.61
CA ILE A 109 6.83 11.78 14.93
C ILE A 109 8.19 12.20 15.51
N TYR A 110 9.22 11.33 15.40
CA TYR A 110 10.58 11.69 15.80
C TYR A 110 11.13 12.88 15.00
N SER A 111 10.88 12.91 13.68
CA SER A 111 11.31 14.03 12.82
C SER A 111 10.61 15.36 13.14
N MET A 112 9.39 15.31 13.69
CA MET A 112 8.61 16.49 14.09
C MET A 112 9.01 17.06 15.47
N GLY A 113 9.96 16.43 16.16
CA GLY A 113 10.49 16.92 17.44
C GLY A 113 9.41 17.09 18.52
N PRO A 114 9.46 18.14 19.36
CA PRO A 114 8.54 18.29 20.50
C PRO A 114 7.06 18.46 20.10
N ILE A 115 6.77 18.87 18.86
CA ILE A 115 5.39 18.99 18.34
C ILE A 115 4.74 17.61 18.19
N GLY A 116 5.52 16.58 17.86
CA GLY A 116 5.06 15.20 17.81
C GLY A 116 4.51 14.73 19.16
N VAL A 117 5.18 15.09 20.26
CA VAL A 117 4.76 14.77 21.64
C VAL A 117 3.48 15.51 22.02
N LEU A 118 3.31 16.77 21.58
CA LEU A 118 2.09 17.53 21.81
C LEU A 118 0.84 16.86 21.21
N SER A 119 0.98 16.10 20.12
CA SER A 119 -0.14 15.37 19.52
C SER A 119 -0.59 14.14 20.34
N ILE A 120 0.30 13.59 21.18
CA ILE A 120 0.00 12.45 22.05
C ILE A 120 -0.72 12.91 23.33
N VAL A 121 -0.46 14.15 23.78
CA VAL A 121 -1.05 14.72 25.01
C VAL A 121 -2.59 14.69 25.00
N PRO A 122 -3.31 15.08 23.93
CA PRO A 122 -4.77 14.95 23.86
C PRO A 122 -5.26 13.52 24.06
N MET A 123 -4.60 12.53 23.45
CA MET A 123 -4.98 11.12 23.62
C MET A 123 -4.79 10.65 25.06
N ILE A 124 -3.71 11.06 25.72
CA ILE A 124 -3.48 10.76 27.14
C ILE A 124 -4.57 11.41 28.01
N ILE A 125 -4.92 12.67 27.77
CA ILE A 125 -5.99 13.37 28.52
C ILE A 125 -7.32 12.65 28.36
N ILE A 126 -7.68 12.24 27.15
CA ILE A 126 -8.92 11.48 26.88
C ILE A 126 -8.89 10.15 27.62
N LEU A 127 -7.79 9.39 27.56
CA LEU A 127 -7.66 8.10 28.25
C LEU A 127 -7.80 8.25 29.78
N LEU A 128 -7.12 9.23 30.37
CA LEU A 128 -7.21 9.52 31.81
C LEU A 128 -8.63 9.98 32.19
N GLY A 129 -9.26 10.81 31.36
CA GLY A 129 -10.64 11.24 31.55
C GLY A 129 -11.63 10.06 31.49
N CYS A 130 -11.48 9.18 30.52
CA CYS A 130 -12.26 7.96 30.39
C CYS A 130 -12.09 7.05 31.62
N LYS A 131 -10.86 6.85 32.08
CA LYS A 131 -10.58 6.06 33.29
C LYS A 131 -11.25 6.65 34.53
N HIS A 132 -11.12 7.96 34.74
CA HIS A 132 -11.77 8.63 35.87
C HIS A 132 -13.30 8.55 35.84
N LEU A 133 -13.90 8.73 34.66
CA LEU A 133 -15.35 8.61 34.49
C LEU A 133 -15.83 7.18 34.72
N ALA A 134 -15.06 6.17 34.27
CA ALA A 134 -15.36 4.76 34.51
C ALA A 134 -15.32 4.44 36.01
N GLU A 135 -14.28 4.85 36.73
CA GLU A 135 -14.17 4.69 38.19
C GLU A 135 -15.34 5.36 38.92
N LYS A 136 -15.71 6.59 38.53
CA LYS A 136 -16.84 7.31 39.14
C LYS A 136 -18.16 6.57 38.92
N ARG A 137 -18.38 6.00 37.72
CA ARG A 137 -19.57 5.17 37.43
C ARG A 137 -19.56 3.88 38.22
N GLN A 138 -18.41 3.25 38.41
CA GLN A 138 -18.28 2.02 39.20
C GLN A 138 -18.61 2.28 40.67
N VAL A 139 -18.02 3.30 41.29
CA VAL A 139 -18.33 3.72 42.67
C VAL A 139 -19.83 3.98 42.81
N TYR A 140 -20.42 4.77 41.91
CA TYR A 140 -21.85 5.09 41.95
C TYR A 140 -22.74 3.83 41.89
N ARG A 141 -22.43 2.86 41.00
CA ARG A 141 -23.19 1.61 40.89
C ARG A 141 -23.10 0.76 42.15
N VAL A 142 -21.91 0.63 42.72
CA VAL A 142 -21.67 -0.15 43.94
C VAL A 142 -22.34 0.52 45.14
N THR A 143 -22.18 1.83 45.32
CA THR A 143 -22.85 2.57 46.39
C THR A 143 -24.37 2.46 46.27
N LYS A 144 -24.94 2.60 45.06
CA LYS A 144 -26.38 2.46 44.85
C LYS A 144 -26.89 1.04 45.16
N ALA A 145 -26.12 0.01 44.84
CA ALA A 145 -26.46 -1.37 45.16
C ALA A 145 -26.43 -1.63 46.68
N LEU A 146 -25.38 -1.14 47.36
CA LEU A 146 -25.17 -1.33 48.80
C LEU A 146 -26.09 -0.46 49.67
N LYS A 147 -26.49 0.72 49.18
CA LYS A 147 -27.40 1.64 49.90
C LYS A 147 -28.77 1.03 50.21
N LYS A 148 -29.15 -0.02 49.48
CA LYS A 148 -30.38 -0.77 49.72
C LYS A 148 -30.37 -1.50 51.07
N ASP A 149 -29.19 -1.95 51.52
CA ASP A 149 -29.03 -2.79 52.70
C ASP A 149 -28.27 -2.08 53.84
N HIS A 150 -27.45 -1.07 53.52
CA HIS A 150 -26.62 -0.33 54.48
C HIS A 150 -26.48 1.15 54.08
N ASP A 151 -26.53 2.08 55.03
CA ASP A 151 -26.32 3.51 54.74
C ASP A 151 -24.83 3.82 54.55
N ILE A 152 -24.33 3.65 53.31
CA ILE A 152 -22.91 3.73 52.95
C ILE A 152 -22.65 4.96 52.07
N GLU A 153 -21.59 5.69 52.41
CA GLU A 153 -21.15 6.87 51.67
C GLU A 153 -20.26 6.49 50.46
N PRO A 154 -20.32 7.24 49.33
CA PRO A 154 -19.49 6.99 48.15
C PRO A 154 -17.98 7.04 48.43
N SER A 155 -17.55 7.77 49.46
CA SER A 155 -16.15 7.88 49.88
C SER A 155 -15.60 6.56 50.42
N GLN A 156 -16.41 5.80 51.16
CA GLN A 156 -16.04 4.49 51.72
C GLN A 156 -15.90 3.43 50.63
N VAL A 157 -16.80 3.45 49.64
CA VAL A 157 -16.70 2.55 48.48
C VAL A 157 -15.45 2.87 47.65
N ARG A 158 -15.12 4.15 47.49
CA ARG A 158 -13.91 4.58 46.77
C ARG A 158 -12.62 4.16 47.47
N SER A 159 -12.54 4.21 48.80
CA SER A 159 -11.34 3.75 49.53
C SER A 159 -11.19 2.22 49.47
N PHE A 160 -12.31 1.48 49.55
CA PHE A 160 -12.31 0.03 49.38
C PHE A 160 -11.83 -0.39 47.98
N LEU A 161 -12.35 0.26 46.92
CA LEU A 161 -11.97 -0.04 45.54
C LEU A 161 -10.53 0.37 45.17
N LYS A 162 -9.86 1.21 45.97
CA LYS A 162 -8.45 1.60 45.78
C LYS A 162 -7.46 0.79 46.64
N GLY A 163 -7.96 0.00 47.59
CA GLY A 163 -7.17 -0.82 48.51
C GLY A 163 -6.91 -2.25 48.02
N TYR A 164 -7.37 -2.58 46.82
CA TYR A 164 -7.09 -3.80 46.06
C TYR A 164 -6.39 -3.42 44.74
#